data_AF-A0A7L1QNE1-F1
#
_entry.id   AF-A0A7L1QNE1-F1
#
_cell.length_a   1.000
_cell.length_b   1.000
_cell.length_c   1.000
_cell.angle_alpha   90.00
_cell.angle_beta   90.00
_cell.angle_gamma   90.00
#
_symmetry.space_group_name_H-M   'P 1'
#
loop_
_entity.id
_entity.type
_entity.pdbx_description
1 polymer ?
#
loop_
_entity_poly.entity_id
_entity_poly.type
_entity_poly.pdbx_seq_one_letter_code
_entity_poly.pdbx_strand_id
1 'polypeptide(L)'
;GRILGSGAFGKVVEGTAYGLSRSQPVMKVAVKMLKPTARSSEKQALMSELKIMTHLGPHLNIVNLLGACTKSGPIYIITEYCFYGDLVNYLHKNRDNFLNRHPEKPKKDLDIFGMNHADESTRRVMIGGEDGCYFHIPQQNHIVLLFSIESEVKNLLSDDSSEGLSLLDLLSFTYQVARGMEFLASKNCVHRDLAARNVLLAQGKIVKICDFGLARDIMHDSNYVSKGSTFLPVKWMAPESIFDNLYTTLSDVWSYGILLWEIFSLGGTPYPGMMVDSTFYNKIKSGYRMAKPDHATNEVYEIMVKCWNSEPEKRPSFYHL
;
A
#
# COMPACT_ATOMS: atom_id res chain seq x y z
N GLY A 1 18.07 14.20 14.68
CA GLY A 1 18.96 13.49 13.74
C GLY A 1 18.75 14.02 12.34
N ARG A 2 19.00 13.20 11.31
CA ARG A 2 18.84 13.58 9.90
C ARG A 2 17.39 13.88 9.54
N ILE A 3 17.18 14.67 8.49
CA ILE A 3 15.85 14.94 7.93
C ILE A 3 15.42 13.73 7.09
N LEU A 4 14.21 13.24 7.33
CA LEU A 4 13.57 12.14 6.57
C LEU A 4 12.62 12.67 5.50
N GLY A 5 11.99 13.82 5.76
CA GLY A 5 11.11 14.53 4.82
C GLY A 5 10.95 15.99 5.22
N SER A 6 10.74 16.88 4.26
CA SER A 6 10.63 18.32 4.50
C SER A 6 9.67 18.92 3.48
N GLY A 7 8.66 19.64 3.99
CA GLY A 7 7.65 20.31 3.18
C GLY A 7 7.68 21.81 3.37
N ALA A 8 6.70 22.52 2.82
CA ALA A 8 6.63 23.98 2.94
C ALA A 8 6.55 24.44 4.42
N PHE A 9 5.78 23.71 5.25
CA PHE A 9 5.44 24.14 6.60
C PHE A 9 5.93 23.21 7.72
N GLY A 10 6.28 21.97 7.39
CA GLY A 10 6.72 20.96 8.36
C GLY A 10 7.92 20.16 7.87
N LYS A 11 8.44 19.34 8.78
CA LYS A 11 9.49 18.36 8.48
C LYS A 11 9.34 17.14 9.38
N VAL A 12 9.86 16.02 8.92
CA VAL A 12 10.03 14.79 9.69
C VAL A 12 11.53 14.53 9.82
N VAL A 13 11.98 14.25 11.04
CA VAL A 13 13.38 13.97 11.35
C VAL A 13 13.53 12.64 12.05
N GLU A 14 14.65 11.97 11.83
CA GLU A 14 15.06 10.82 12.62
C GLU A 14 15.43 11.28 14.04
N GLY A 15 14.93 10.56 15.03
CA GLY A 15 15.20 10.77 16.44
C GLY A 15 15.58 9.48 17.15
N THR A 16 16.14 9.65 18.35
CA THR A 16 16.39 8.56 19.30
C THR A 16 15.59 8.89 20.56
N ALA A 17 14.69 8.01 20.95
CA ALA A 17 13.88 8.14 22.15
C ALA A 17 14.41 7.25 23.26
N TYR A 18 14.50 7.80 24.48
CA TYR A 18 14.96 7.10 25.68
C TYR A 18 13.76 6.88 26.63
N GLY A 19 13.57 5.65 27.10
CA GLY A 19 12.50 5.31 28.04
C GLY A 19 11.07 5.40 27.47
N LEU A 20 10.90 5.55 26.16
CA LEU A 20 9.59 5.64 25.52
C LEU A 20 8.89 4.28 25.45
N SER A 21 9.66 3.21 25.25
CA SER A 21 9.17 1.83 25.29
C SER A 21 9.71 1.10 26.52
N ARG A 22 8.87 0.25 27.13
CA ARG A 22 9.29 -0.64 28.24
C ARG A 22 10.21 -1.77 27.76
N SER A 23 10.03 -2.24 26.53
CA SER A 23 10.79 -3.35 25.96
C SER A 23 12.07 -2.88 25.23
N GLN A 24 12.11 -1.63 24.78
CA GLN A 24 13.26 -1.02 24.11
C GLN A 24 13.63 0.29 24.81
N PRO A 25 14.60 0.27 25.75
CA PRO A 25 14.99 1.44 26.51
C PRO A 25 15.50 2.59 25.65
N VAL A 26 16.08 2.27 24.49
CA VAL A 26 16.53 3.21 23.47
C VAL A 26 15.98 2.74 22.13
N MET A 27 15.24 3.59 21.43
CA MET A 27 14.65 3.23 20.13
C MET A 27 14.77 4.37 19.12
N LYS A 28 14.89 4.01 17.84
CA LYS A 28 14.78 4.98 16.74
C LYS A 28 13.31 5.35 16.52
N VAL A 29 13.07 6.63 16.26
CA VAL A 29 11.73 7.19 16.03
C VAL A 29 11.76 8.18 14.87
N ALA A 30 10.59 8.43 14.28
CA ALA A 30 10.39 9.57 13.40
C ALA A 30 9.66 10.67 14.18
N VAL A 31 10.13 11.91 14.07
CA VAL A 31 9.57 13.06 14.78
C VAL A 31 9.07 14.07 13.76
N LYS A 32 7.75 14.26 13.71
CA LYS A 32 7.09 15.27 12.86
C LYS A 32 6.95 16.56 13.65
N MET A 33 7.34 17.66 13.01
CA MET A 33 7.35 18.99 13.61
C MET A 33 7.15 20.09 12.57
N LEU A 34 6.74 21.27 13.02
CA LEU A 34 6.60 22.45 12.15
C LEU A 34 7.92 23.20 11.99
N LYS A 35 8.05 23.89 10.85
CA LYS A 35 9.11 24.88 10.62
C LYS A 35 8.77 26.18 11.36
N PRO A 36 9.76 27.04 11.67
CA PRO A 36 9.53 28.34 12.32
C PRO A 36 8.58 29.26 11.52
N THR A 37 8.48 29.06 10.21
CA THR A 37 7.61 29.81 9.30
C THR A 37 6.13 29.37 9.35
N ALA A 38 5.80 28.30 10.07
CA ALA A 38 4.44 27.78 10.14
C ALA A 38 3.50 28.71 10.92
N ARG A 39 2.29 28.87 10.39
CA ARG A 39 1.21 29.71 10.94
C ARG A 39 0.34 28.89 11.91
N SER A 40 -0.60 29.59 12.54
CA SER A 40 -1.54 28.97 13.49
C SER A 40 -2.41 27.89 12.85
N SER A 41 -2.74 28.00 11.56
CA SER A 41 -3.45 26.99 10.79
C SER A 41 -2.70 25.66 10.75
N GLU A 42 -1.38 25.69 10.50
CA GLU A 42 -0.59 24.45 10.45
C GLU A 42 -0.36 23.86 11.84
N LYS A 43 -0.31 24.68 12.89
CA LYS A 43 -0.33 24.20 14.30
C LYS A 43 -1.62 23.45 14.61
N GLN A 44 -2.76 23.99 14.19
CA GLN A 44 -4.06 23.33 14.35
C GLN A 44 -4.13 22.04 13.53
N ALA A 45 -3.64 22.04 12.28
CA ALA A 45 -3.58 20.84 11.45
C ALA A 45 -2.73 19.73 12.10
N LEU A 46 -1.55 20.05 12.63
CA LEU A 46 -0.70 19.07 13.32
C LEU A 46 -1.37 18.54 14.60
N MET A 47 -2.07 19.39 15.36
CA MET A 47 -2.84 18.93 16.53
C MET A 47 -4.04 18.05 16.15
N SER A 48 -4.71 18.35 15.04
CA SER A 48 -5.78 17.50 14.50
C SER A 48 -5.24 16.14 14.08
N GLU A 49 -4.08 16.10 13.43
CA GLU A 49 -3.38 14.85 13.08
C GLU A 49 -3.08 14.01 14.33
N LEU A 50 -2.51 14.62 15.38
CA LEU A 50 -2.24 13.94 16.65
C LEU A 50 -3.53 13.35 17.27
N LYS A 51 -4.63 14.10 17.26
CA LYS A 51 -5.93 13.63 17.76
C LYS A 51 -6.47 12.46 16.96
N ILE A 52 -6.37 12.52 15.63
CA ILE A 52 -6.79 11.43 14.74
C ILE A 52 -5.97 10.17 15.04
N MET A 53 -4.64 10.26 15.09
CA MET A 53 -3.78 9.11 15.39
C MET A 53 -4.10 8.49 16.77
N THR A 54 -4.40 9.33 17.77
CA THR A 54 -4.80 8.86 19.10
C THR A 54 -6.14 8.13 19.07
N HIS A 55 -7.10 8.62 18.29
CA HIS A 55 -8.44 8.04 18.17
C HIS A 55 -8.47 6.73 17.36
N LEU A 56 -7.68 6.63 16.30
CA LEU A 56 -7.59 5.43 15.46
C LEU A 56 -7.11 4.22 16.28
N GLY A 57 -6.12 4.43 17.14
CA GLY A 57 -5.42 3.35 17.84
C GLY A 57 -4.40 2.64 16.93
N PRO A 58 -3.65 1.67 17.49
CA PRO A 58 -2.56 1.05 16.76
C PRO A 58 -3.04 -0.02 15.77
N HIS A 59 -2.32 -0.15 14.66
CA HIS A 59 -2.48 -1.26 13.71
C HIS A 59 -1.14 -1.60 13.07
N LEU A 60 -0.95 -2.87 12.69
CA LEU A 60 0.33 -3.33 12.12
C LEU A 60 0.69 -2.54 10.86
N ASN A 61 -0.28 -2.24 10.00
CA ASN A 61 -0.05 -1.59 8.71
C ASN A 61 -0.35 -0.09 8.66
N ILE A 62 -0.43 0.56 9.82
CA ILE A 62 -0.53 2.02 9.95
C ILE A 62 0.69 2.52 10.71
N VAL A 63 1.23 3.68 10.35
CA VAL A 63 2.30 4.32 11.15
C VAL A 63 1.76 4.66 12.54
N ASN A 64 2.29 3.98 13.55
CA ASN A 64 1.80 4.08 14.91
C ASN A 64 2.38 5.29 15.65
N LEU A 65 1.50 5.97 16.39
CA LEU A 65 1.86 6.99 17.36
C LEU A 65 2.52 6.35 18.57
N LEU A 66 3.71 6.83 18.94
CA LEU A 66 4.43 6.41 20.15
C LEU A 66 4.32 7.43 21.27
N GLY A 67 4.21 8.71 20.93
CA GLY A 67 4.06 9.79 21.90
C GLY A 67 4.02 11.17 21.25
N ALA A 68 3.89 12.20 22.07
CA ALA A 68 3.91 13.58 21.60
C ALA A 68 4.46 14.53 22.67
N CYS A 69 5.07 15.63 22.22
CA CYS A 69 5.45 16.76 23.07
C CYS A 69 4.53 17.93 22.74
N THR A 70 3.67 18.34 23.69
CA THR A 70 2.63 19.37 23.43
C THR A 70 2.55 20.48 24.46
N LYS A 71 3.23 20.36 25.61
CA LYS A 71 3.05 21.27 26.76
C LYS A 71 3.93 22.52 26.69
N SER A 72 5.25 22.34 26.54
CA SER A 72 6.22 23.43 26.60
C SER A 72 7.17 23.32 25.41
N GLY A 73 7.09 24.29 24.50
CA GLY A 73 7.89 24.32 23.28
C GLY A 73 7.12 23.92 22.01
N PRO A 74 7.84 23.65 20.90
CA PRO A 74 7.22 23.22 19.65
C PRO A 74 6.48 21.89 19.80
N ILE A 75 5.39 21.74 19.05
CA ILE A 75 4.61 20.50 19.02
C ILE A 75 5.40 19.44 18.24
N TYR A 76 5.62 18.28 18.87
CA TYR A 76 6.21 17.11 18.23
C TYR A 76 5.26 15.93 18.27
N ILE A 77 5.09 15.27 17.14
CA ILE A 77 4.46 13.95 17.04
C ILE A 77 5.59 12.93 16.84
N ILE A 78 5.64 11.92 17.70
CA ILE A 78 6.67 10.88 17.71
C ILE A 78 6.03 9.58 17.26
N THR A 79 6.49 9.02 16.14
CA THR A 79 5.98 7.79 15.54
C THR A 79 7.08 6.75 15.41
N GLU A 80 6.68 5.52 15.08
CA GLU A 80 7.64 4.51 14.66
C GLU A 80 8.47 4.95 13.46
N TYR A 81 9.71 4.49 13.41
CA TYR A 81 10.65 4.77 12.32
C TYR A 81 10.58 3.65 11.28
N CYS A 82 10.28 4.01 10.02
CA CYS A 82 10.26 3.06 8.90
C CYS A 82 11.61 3.08 8.17
N PHE A 83 12.38 2.00 8.31
CA PHE A 83 13.79 1.95 7.90
C PHE A 83 14.03 2.21 6.41
N TYR A 84 13.17 1.68 5.54
CA TYR A 84 13.35 1.73 4.10
C TYR A 84 12.75 2.99 3.44
N GLY A 85 12.07 3.85 4.20
CA GLY A 85 11.46 5.07 3.66
C GLY A 85 10.13 4.81 2.94
N ASP A 86 9.77 5.67 1.99
CA ASP A 86 8.54 5.52 1.22
C ASP A 86 8.65 4.47 0.11
N LEU A 87 7.50 3.90 -0.24
CA LEU A 87 7.40 2.78 -1.15
C LEU A 87 7.79 3.15 -2.58
N VAL A 88 7.56 4.39 -3.03
CA VAL A 88 7.97 4.84 -4.38
C VAL A 88 9.49 4.73 -4.53
N ASN A 89 10.22 5.38 -3.61
CA ASN A 89 11.69 5.37 -3.64
C ASN A 89 12.25 3.96 -3.43
N TYR A 90 11.62 3.15 -2.59
CA TYR A 90 12.02 1.76 -2.40
C TYR A 90 11.86 0.93 -3.68
N LEU A 91 10.72 1.05 -4.38
CA LEU A 91 10.48 0.35 -5.64
C LEU A 91 11.46 0.80 -6.74
N HIS A 92 11.70 2.11 -6.88
CA HIS A 92 12.69 2.64 -7.83
C HIS A 92 14.09 2.07 -7.58
N LYS A 93 14.54 2.06 -6.32
CA LYS A 93 15.85 1.55 -5.95
C LYS A 93 16.04 0.07 -6.28
N ASN A 94 14.96 -0.70 -6.27
CA ASN A 94 15.00 -2.15 -6.50
C ASN A 94 14.55 -2.57 -7.90
N ARG A 95 14.30 -1.60 -8.80
CA ARG A 95 13.77 -1.88 -10.14
C ARG A 95 14.69 -2.77 -10.98
N ASP A 96 16.00 -2.52 -10.95
CA ASP A 96 16.99 -3.30 -11.72
C ASP A 96 17.24 -4.69 -11.12
N ASN A 97 16.91 -4.88 -9.84
CA ASN A 97 17.08 -6.13 -9.12
C ASN A 97 15.77 -6.93 -9.02
N PHE A 98 14.75 -6.58 -9.81
CA PHE A 98 13.47 -7.26 -9.77
C PHE A 98 13.61 -8.69 -10.33
N LEU A 99 13.45 -9.68 -9.45
CA LEU A 99 13.53 -11.10 -9.80
C LEU A 99 12.21 -11.53 -10.43
N ASN A 100 12.11 -11.36 -11.74
CA ASN A 100 10.98 -11.87 -12.52
C ASN A 100 11.13 -13.39 -12.70
N ARG A 101 10.95 -14.16 -11.62
CA ARG A 101 10.77 -15.61 -11.73
C ARG A 101 9.42 -15.85 -12.38
N HIS A 102 9.36 -15.78 -13.72
CA HIS A 102 8.34 -16.53 -14.43
C HIS A 102 8.53 -17.99 -14.01
N PRO A 103 7.49 -18.70 -13.52
CA PRO A 103 7.59 -20.14 -13.43
C PRO A 103 7.86 -20.62 -14.85
N GLU A 104 9.08 -21.06 -15.13
CA GLU A 104 9.37 -21.76 -16.36
C GLU A 104 8.37 -22.90 -16.43
N LYS A 105 7.56 -22.93 -17.50
CA LYS A 105 6.81 -24.14 -17.83
C LYS A 105 7.85 -25.26 -17.87
N PRO A 106 7.71 -26.35 -17.09
CA PRO A 106 8.67 -27.43 -17.16
C PRO A 106 8.72 -27.88 -18.62
N LYS A 107 9.91 -27.81 -19.21
CA LYS A 107 10.18 -28.38 -20.53
C LYS A 107 9.71 -29.82 -20.48
N LYS A 108 8.69 -30.14 -21.29
CA LYS A 108 8.44 -31.53 -21.67
C LYS A 108 9.71 -32.01 -22.32
N ASP A 109 10.34 -33.02 -21.71
CA ASP A 109 10.98 -34.15 -22.38
C ASP A 109 11.49 -35.09 -21.29
N LEU A 110 10.84 -36.24 -21.14
CA LEU A 110 11.48 -37.56 -21.17
C LEU A 110 10.38 -38.63 -21.07
N ASP A 111 10.05 -39.19 -22.23
CA ASP A 111 9.39 -40.49 -22.35
C ASP A 111 10.29 -41.57 -21.72
N ILE A 112 9.75 -42.33 -20.77
CA ILE A 112 10.19 -43.70 -20.47
C ILE A 112 8.98 -44.40 -19.79
N PHE A 113 8.51 -45.46 -20.44
CA PHE A 113 7.30 -46.26 -20.20
C PHE A 113 5.98 -45.67 -20.70
N GLY A 114 5.71 -45.95 -21.99
CA GLY A 114 4.40 -45.74 -22.58
C GLY A 114 3.32 -46.65 -21.97
N MET A 115 2.11 -46.11 -21.84
CA MET A 115 0.85 -46.81 -22.06
C MET A 115 -0.32 -45.81 -22.16
N ASN A 116 -0.96 -45.83 -23.34
CA ASN A 116 -2.35 -45.57 -23.71
C ASN A 116 -3.17 -44.39 -23.13
N HIS A 117 -3.73 -43.63 -24.10
CA HIS A 117 -5.01 -42.96 -23.99
C HIS A 117 -6.10 -43.92 -23.47
N ALA A 118 -6.57 -43.70 -22.24
CA ALA A 118 -7.96 -43.80 -21.82
C ALA A 118 -8.03 -43.65 -20.29
N ASP A 119 -9.10 -43.00 -19.86
CA ASP A 119 -9.69 -43.01 -18.52
C ASP A 119 -9.37 -41.84 -17.58
N GLU A 120 -10.46 -41.11 -17.34
CA GLU A 120 -10.63 -39.94 -16.51
C GLU A 120 -11.09 -40.45 -15.14
N SER A 121 -10.16 -40.83 -14.25
CA SER A 121 -10.54 -41.20 -12.89
C SER A 121 -9.40 -41.14 -11.86
N THR A 122 -9.53 -40.17 -10.94
CA THR A 122 -9.14 -40.24 -9.52
C THR A 122 -7.69 -40.62 -9.17
N ARG A 123 -6.81 -39.64 -9.01
CA ARG A 123 -5.60 -39.80 -8.17
C ARG A 123 -5.97 -39.64 -6.69
N ARG A 124 -6.02 -40.75 -5.95
CA ARG A 124 -6.09 -40.76 -4.47
C ARG A 124 -4.69 -40.58 -3.91
N VAL A 125 -4.50 -39.61 -3.01
CA VAL A 125 -3.33 -39.55 -2.13
C VAL A 125 -3.77 -40.07 -0.76
N MET A 126 -3.10 -41.12 -0.29
CA MET A 126 -3.28 -41.67 1.06
C MET A 126 -2.46 -40.82 2.03
N ILE A 127 -3.12 -40.17 2.99
CA ILE A 127 -2.47 -39.69 4.22
C ILE A 127 -3.13 -40.45 5.36
N GLY A 128 -2.32 -41.25 6.06
CA GLY A 128 -2.76 -42.11 7.15
C GLY A 128 -3.24 -41.30 8.35
N GLY A 129 -4.42 -41.65 8.83
CA GLY A 129 -5.02 -41.21 10.08
C GLY A 129 -6.27 -42.05 10.33
N GLU A 130 -6.31 -42.74 11.46
CA GLU A 130 -7.41 -43.59 11.89
C GLU A 130 -8.65 -42.73 12.19
N ASP A 131 -9.62 -42.79 11.26
CA ASP A 131 -11.07 -42.63 11.42
C ASP A 131 -11.65 -42.01 10.14
N GLY A 132 -12.22 -42.89 9.32
CA GLY A 132 -12.67 -42.57 7.97
C GLY A 132 -13.86 -41.61 7.93
N CYS A 133 -13.64 -40.43 7.36
CA CYS A 133 -14.67 -39.62 6.72
C CYS A 133 -14.17 -39.17 5.34
N TYR A 134 -14.86 -39.61 4.30
CA TYR A 134 -14.57 -39.23 2.91
C TYR A 134 -15.21 -37.87 2.60
N PHE A 135 -14.40 -36.81 2.52
CA PHE A 135 -14.86 -35.53 1.98
C PHE A 135 -14.48 -35.39 0.51
N HIS A 136 -15.50 -35.19 -0.33
CA HIS A 136 -15.36 -34.86 -1.74
C HIS A 136 -14.96 -33.38 -1.86
N ILE A 137 -13.78 -33.10 -2.40
CA ILE A 137 -13.32 -31.72 -2.64
C ILE A 137 -13.44 -31.44 -4.15
N PRO A 138 -14.41 -30.62 -4.61
CA PRO A 138 -14.43 -30.16 -5.98
C PRO A 138 -13.38 -29.06 -6.18
N GLN A 139 -12.83 -29.00 -7.39
CA GLN A 139 -11.79 -28.06 -7.83
C GLN A 139 -12.01 -26.62 -7.35
N GLN A 140 -11.22 -26.17 -6.38
CA GLN A 140 -11.02 -24.74 -6.08
C GLN A 140 -9.53 -24.47 -5.90
N ASN A 141 -8.86 -24.11 -7.00
CA ASN A 141 -7.47 -23.65 -7.02
C ASN A 141 -7.25 -22.32 -6.28
N HIS A 142 -8.32 -21.62 -5.85
CA HIS A 142 -8.22 -20.32 -5.19
C HIS A 142 -7.84 -20.41 -3.71
N ILE A 143 -8.31 -21.43 -3.00
CA ILE A 143 -8.07 -21.57 -1.56
C ILE A 143 -6.60 -21.94 -1.30
N VAL A 144 -6.03 -22.82 -2.11
CA VAL A 144 -4.64 -23.29 -1.97
C VAL A 144 -3.62 -22.16 -2.19
N LEU A 145 -3.89 -21.25 -3.14
CA LEU A 145 -3.03 -20.09 -3.39
C LEU A 145 -3.10 -19.08 -2.23
N LEU A 146 -4.29 -18.78 -1.71
CA LEU A 146 -4.46 -17.82 -0.61
C LEU A 146 -3.83 -18.33 0.70
N PHE A 147 -4.02 -19.62 1.04
CA PHE A 147 -3.35 -20.23 2.19
C PHE A 147 -1.83 -20.32 2.02
N SER A 148 -1.34 -20.57 0.79
CA SER A 148 0.09 -20.52 0.50
C SER A 148 0.63 -19.10 0.66
N ILE A 149 -0.08 -18.09 0.15
CA ILE A 149 0.30 -16.68 0.30
C ILE A 149 0.30 -16.27 1.77
N GLU A 150 -0.72 -16.58 2.58
CA GLU A 150 -0.70 -16.21 4.00
C GLU A 150 0.45 -16.88 4.77
N SER A 151 0.75 -18.15 4.47
CA SER A 151 1.83 -18.91 5.09
C SER A 151 3.21 -18.40 4.62
N GLU A 152 3.39 -18.17 3.32
CA GLU A 152 4.63 -17.67 2.72
C GLU A 152 4.88 -16.20 3.07
N VAL A 153 3.84 -15.35 3.07
CA VAL A 153 3.93 -13.96 3.54
C VAL A 153 4.36 -13.96 4.99
N LYS A 154 3.75 -14.76 5.88
CA LYS A 154 4.19 -14.85 7.29
C LYS A 154 5.66 -15.27 7.42
N ASN A 155 6.15 -16.17 6.58
CA ASN A 155 7.56 -16.57 6.56
C ASN A 155 8.48 -15.45 6.02
N LEU A 156 8.03 -14.68 5.02
CA LEU A 156 8.78 -13.55 4.43
C LEU A 156 8.84 -12.31 5.31
N LEU A 157 7.85 -12.10 6.20
CA LEU A 157 7.85 -10.99 7.17
C LEU A 157 9.03 -11.10 8.19
N SER A 158 9.81 -12.19 8.15
CA SER A 158 10.95 -12.44 9.03
C SER A 158 12.32 -12.35 8.37
N ASP A 159 12.39 -12.17 7.05
CA ASP A 159 13.66 -12.25 6.33
C ASP A 159 14.03 -10.92 5.64
N ASP A 160 14.99 -10.19 6.25
CA ASP A 160 15.68 -9.05 5.62
C ASP A 160 16.78 -9.54 4.64
N SER A 161 16.81 -10.84 4.27
CA SER A 161 17.83 -11.40 3.37
C SER A 161 17.90 -10.68 2.02
N SER A 162 19.12 -10.62 1.49
CA SER A 162 19.53 -9.80 0.35
C SER A 162 19.07 -10.31 -1.02
N GLU A 163 18.07 -11.18 -1.10
CA GLU A 163 17.50 -11.56 -2.40
C GLU A 163 16.63 -10.42 -2.93
N GLY A 164 16.81 -10.06 -4.20
CA GLY A 164 16.18 -8.90 -4.83
C GLY A 164 14.65 -8.91 -4.75
N LEU A 165 14.04 -7.76 -5.09
CA LEU A 165 12.58 -7.60 -5.03
C LEU A 165 11.87 -8.61 -5.94
N SER A 166 10.87 -9.32 -5.43
CA SER A 166 10.14 -10.36 -6.15
C SER A 166 8.66 -10.03 -6.33
N LEU A 167 7.96 -10.79 -7.19
CA LEU A 167 6.50 -10.70 -7.31
C LEU A 167 5.79 -10.93 -5.97
N LEU A 168 6.32 -11.81 -5.13
CA LEU A 168 5.75 -12.15 -3.83
C LEU A 168 5.87 -10.98 -2.85
N ASP A 169 6.94 -10.19 -2.93
CA ASP A 169 7.04 -8.93 -2.19
C ASP A 169 5.96 -7.92 -2.64
N LEU A 170 5.71 -7.79 -3.94
CA LEU A 170 4.67 -6.89 -4.47
C LEU A 170 3.26 -7.30 -3.99
N LEU A 171 2.98 -8.61 -3.98
CA LEU A 171 1.74 -9.18 -3.44
C LEU A 171 1.64 -8.95 -1.92
N SER A 172 2.74 -9.12 -1.19
CA SER A 172 2.80 -8.82 0.24
C SER A 172 2.50 -7.36 0.53
N PHE A 173 3.07 -6.42 -0.24
CA PHE A 173 2.78 -4.99 -0.09
C PHE A 173 1.30 -4.68 -0.37
N THR A 174 0.77 -5.25 -1.45
CA THR A 174 -0.65 -5.15 -1.85
C THR A 174 -1.57 -5.57 -0.70
N TYR A 175 -1.37 -6.78 -0.18
CA TYR A 175 -2.15 -7.32 0.94
C TYR A 175 -2.05 -6.45 2.20
N GLN A 176 -0.83 -6.07 2.59
CA GLN A 176 -0.60 -5.27 3.79
C GLN A 176 -1.26 -3.87 3.71
N VAL A 177 -1.26 -3.24 2.52
CA VAL A 177 -1.99 -1.97 2.31
C VAL A 177 -3.50 -2.21 2.44
N ALA A 178 -4.05 -3.26 1.83
CA ALA A 178 -5.48 -3.59 1.95
C ALA A 178 -5.89 -3.75 3.42
N ARG A 179 -5.12 -4.51 4.21
CA ARG A 179 -5.34 -4.69 5.66
C ARG A 179 -5.27 -3.38 6.45
N GLY A 180 -4.33 -2.50 6.12
CA GLY A 180 -4.25 -1.17 6.72
C GLY A 180 -5.47 -0.30 6.39
N MET A 181 -5.92 -0.33 5.14
CA MET A 181 -7.09 0.44 4.71
C MET A 181 -8.42 -0.13 5.21
N GLU A 182 -8.52 -1.46 5.36
CA GLU A 182 -9.63 -2.13 6.04
C GLU A 182 -9.77 -1.65 7.49
N PHE A 183 -8.64 -1.56 8.20
CA PHE A 183 -8.61 -1.01 9.55
C PHE A 183 -9.10 0.45 9.58
N LEU A 184 -8.60 1.32 8.70
CA LEU A 184 -9.08 2.72 8.63
C LEU A 184 -10.57 2.80 8.31
N ALA A 185 -11.04 1.98 7.36
CA ALA A 185 -12.46 1.88 7.02
C ALA A 185 -13.31 1.46 8.23
N SER A 186 -12.85 0.48 9.03
CA SER A 186 -13.53 0.05 10.27
C SER A 186 -13.64 1.16 11.33
N LYS A 187 -12.77 2.17 11.25
CA LYS A 187 -12.77 3.37 12.10
C LYS A 187 -13.49 4.55 11.47
N ASN A 188 -14.16 4.37 10.33
CA ASN A 188 -14.77 5.43 9.53
C ASN A 188 -13.78 6.56 9.16
N CYS A 189 -12.51 6.20 8.96
CA CYS A 189 -11.46 7.12 8.58
C CYS A 189 -11.19 7.03 7.08
N VAL A 190 -11.43 8.13 6.36
CA VAL A 190 -11.15 8.27 4.93
C VAL A 190 -9.78 8.92 4.76
N HIS A 191 -8.88 8.28 4.01
CA HIS A 191 -7.50 8.72 3.84
C HIS A 191 -7.37 9.90 2.88
N ARG A 192 -8.09 9.90 1.74
CA ARG A 192 -8.14 11.00 0.74
C ARG A 192 -6.86 11.29 -0.07
N ASP A 193 -5.74 10.70 0.29
CA ASP A 193 -4.44 10.85 -0.39
C ASP A 193 -3.66 9.53 -0.35
N LEU A 194 -4.36 8.40 -0.53
CA LEU A 194 -3.71 7.09 -0.59
C LEU A 194 -2.92 6.97 -1.90
N ALA A 195 -1.61 6.76 -1.76
CA ALA A 195 -0.66 6.61 -2.86
C ALA A 195 0.61 5.95 -2.33
N ALA A 196 1.43 5.37 -3.20
CA ALA A 196 2.68 4.73 -2.77
C ALA A 196 3.62 5.69 -2.02
N ARG A 197 3.59 7.00 -2.33
CA ARG A 197 4.36 8.04 -1.62
C ARG A 197 3.96 8.24 -0.15
N ASN A 198 2.77 7.78 0.23
CA ASN A 198 2.20 7.83 1.57
C ASN A 198 2.17 6.44 2.23
N VAL A 199 2.88 5.48 1.62
CA VAL A 199 3.16 4.17 2.20
C VAL A 199 4.64 4.09 2.54
N LEU A 200 4.95 3.79 3.79
CA LEU A 200 6.31 3.56 4.27
C LEU A 200 6.60 2.07 4.41
N LEU A 201 7.87 1.71 4.36
CA LEU A 201 8.33 0.35 4.56
C LEU A 201 9.29 0.27 5.77
N ALA A 202 8.87 -0.47 6.79
CA ALA A 202 9.65 -0.73 8.00
C ALA A 202 10.50 -2.01 7.85
N GLN A 203 11.32 -2.28 8.87
CA GLN A 203 12.14 -3.50 8.92
C GLN A 203 11.27 -4.76 8.83
N GLY A 204 11.78 -5.83 8.20
CA GLY A 204 10.98 -7.03 7.91
C GLY A 204 9.95 -6.81 6.79
N LYS A 205 10.18 -5.82 5.93
CA LYS A 205 9.30 -5.42 4.81
C LYS A 205 7.83 -5.21 5.24
N ILE A 206 7.63 -4.65 6.43
CA ILE A 206 6.29 -4.30 6.94
C ILE A 206 5.85 -2.96 6.38
N VAL A 207 4.74 -2.96 5.66
CA VAL A 207 4.13 -1.76 5.09
C VAL A 207 3.38 -0.98 6.17
N LYS A 208 3.55 0.35 6.17
CA LYS A 208 2.91 1.30 7.10
C LYS A 208 2.30 2.47 6.33
N ILE A 209 0.98 2.58 6.32
CA ILE A 209 0.26 3.70 5.71
C ILE A 209 0.37 4.94 6.62
N CYS A 210 0.52 6.13 6.04
CA CYS A 210 0.66 7.39 6.76
C CYS A 210 0.18 8.59 5.95
N ASP A 211 0.14 9.77 6.59
CA ASP A 211 -0.14 11.05 5.92
C ASP A 211 1.01 12.04 6.14
N PHE A 212 1.74 12.35 5.08
CA PHE A 212 2.83 13.33 5.10
C PHE A 212 2.39 14.77 4.80
N GLY A 213 1.09 15.08 4.73
CA GLY A 213 0.55 16.35 4.20
C GLY A 213 1.31 17.64 4.55
N LEU A 214 1.73 17.83 5.81
CA LEU A 214 2.51 19.02 6.24
C LEU A 214 4.02 18.95 5.98
N ALA A 215 4.56 17.74 5.83
CA ALA A 215 5.98 17.46 5.64
C ALA A 215 6.35 17.22 4.15
N ARG A 216 5.41 17.42 3.23
CA ARG A 216 5.61 17.39 1.77
C ARG A 216 5.51 18.80 1.20
N ASP A 217 6.38 19.14 0.27
CA ASP A 217 6.32 20.42 -0.42
C ASP A 217 5.39 20.33 -1.64
N ILE A 218 4.09 20.35 -1.35
CA ILE A 218 3.04 20.15 -2.35
C ILE A 218 3.12 21.19 -3.48
N MET A 219 3.66 22.39 -3.23
CA MET A 219 3.79 23.44 -4.24
C MET A 219 4.79 23.10 -5.35
N HIS A 220 5.76 22.22 -5.07
CA HIS A 220 6.79 21.79 -6.02
C HIS A 220 6.67 20.29 -6.37
N ASP A 221 5.60 19.62 -5.94
CA ASP A 221 5.36 18.21 -6.24
C ASP A 221 4.44 18.09 -7.47
N SER A 222 4.99 17.60 -8.58
CA SER A 222 4.26 17.43 -9.85
C SER A 222 3.08 16.46 -9.78
N ASN A 223 2.97 15.68 -8.70
CA ASN A 223 1.83 14.80 -8.46
C ASN A 223 0.59 15.55 -7.98
N TYR A 224 0.73 16.82 -7.57
CA TYR A 224 -0.38 17.65 -7.11
C TYR A 224 -0.65 18.79 -8.08
N VAL A 225 -1.93 19.00 -8.37
CA VAL A 225 -2.40 20.00 -9.33
C VAL A 225 -3.22 21.04 -8.58
N SER A 226 -2.98 22.32 -8.89
CA SER A 226 -3.76 23.42 -8.32
C SER A 226 -5.21 23.36 -8.80
N LYS A 227 -6.15 23.36 -7.85
CA LYS A 227 -7.59 23.50 -8.11
C LYS A 227 -8.16 24.54 -7.16
N GLY A 228 -8.28 25.78 -7.66
CA GLY A 228 -8.61 26.92 -6.82
C GLY A 228 -7.46 27.26 -5.87
N SER A 229 -7.74 27.31 -4.56
CA SER A 229 -6.74 27.63 -3.53
C SER A 229 -6.03 26.42 -2.94
N THR A 230 -6.32 25.20 -3.41
CA THR A 230 -5.74 23.95 -2.89
C THR A 230 -5.03 23.17 -3.98
N PHE A 231 -4.19 22.23 -3.56
CA PHE A 231 -3.45 21.33 -4.43
C PHE A 231 -3.95 19.91 -4.20
N LEU A 232 -4.28 19.19 -5.28
CA LEU A 232 -4.95 17.90 -5.21
C LEU A 232 -4.17 16.82 -5.98
N PRO A 233 -4.11 15.57 -5.46
CA PRO A 233 -3.43 14.45 -6.11
C PRO A 233 -4.29 13.84 -7.24
N VAL A 234 -4.63 14.64 -8.25
CA VAL A 234 -5.71 14.34 -9.22
C VAL A 234 -5.60 12.96 -9.88
N LYS A 235 -4.39 12.47 -10.16
CA LYS A 235 -4.18 11.15 -10.77
C LYS A 235 -4.60 9.97 -9.87
N TRP A 236 -4.69 10.17 -8.56
CA TRP A 236 -5.13 9.15 -7.60
C TRP A 236 -6.62 9.27 -7.25
N MET A 237 -7.25 10.40 -7.57
CA MET A 237 -8.60 10.69 -7.12
C MET A 237 -9.66 9.95 -7.94
N ALA A 238 -10.71 9.50 -7.24
CA ALA A 238 -11.90 8.95 -7.87
C ALA A 238 -12.69 10.04 -8.61
N PRO A 239 -13.50 9.70 -9.64
CA PRO A 239 -14.28 10.66 -10.41
C PRO A 239 -15.17 11.54 -9.51
N GLU A 240 -15.87 10.96 -8.54
CA GLU A 240 -16.73 11.71 -7.61
C GLU A 240 -15.94 12.67 -6.70
N SER A 241 -14.68 12.35 -6.39
CA SER A 241 -13.79 13.28 -5.66
C SER A 241 -13.32 14.41 -6.56
N ILE A 242 -13.06 14.12 -7.85
CA ILE A 242 -12.63 15.13 -8.82
C ILE A 242 -13.76 16.08 -9.17
N PHE A 243 -14.96 15.58 -9.46
CA PHE A 243 -16.04 16.38 -10.03
C PHE A 243 -17.04 16.89 -8.98
N ASP A 244 -17.30 16.10 -7.92
CA ASP A 244 -18.36 16.37 -6.95
C ASP A 244 -17.82 16.68 -5.54
N ASN A 245 -16.49 16.68 -5.35
CA ASN A 245 -15.83 16.88 -4.07
C ASN A 245 -16.26 15.87 -2.98
N LEU A 246 -16.61 14.64 -3.40
CA LEU A 246 -17.03 13.57 -2.51
C LEU A 246 -15.85 12.67 -2.14
N TYR A 247 -15.61 12.51 -0.84
CA TYR A 247 -14.55 11.66 -0.28
C TYR A 247 -15.16 10.63 0.66
N THR A 248 -14.97 9.36 0.31
CA THR A 248 -15.48 8.19 1.05
C THR A 248 -14.46 7.07 1.05
N THR A 249 -14.69 6.03 1.84
CA THR A 249 -13.89 4.78 1.75
C THR A 249 -13.88 4.21 0.33
N LEU A 250 -14.94 4.38 -0.45
CA LEU A 250 -15.00 3.90 -1.84
C LEU A 250 -14.15 4.74 -2.80
N SER A 251 -13.94 6.02 -2.50
CA SER A 251 -12.94 6.84 -3.22
C SER A 251 -11.50 6.46 -2.84
N ASP A 252 -11.28 5.98 -1.61
CA ASP A 252 -10.00 5.40 -1.22
C ASP A 252 -9.74 4.06 -1.93
N VAL A 253 -10.78 3.24 -2.17
CA VAL A 253 -10.67 2.01 -2.98
C VAL A 253 -10.20 2.31 -4.40
N TRP A 254 -10.70 3.38 -5.02
CA TRP A 254 -10.18 3.83 -6.31
C TRP A 254 -8.68 4.15 -6.23
N SER A 255 -8.31 4.93 -5.20
CA SER A 255 -6.92 5.34 -4.96
C SER A 255 -6.01 4.12 -4.71
N TYR A 256 -6.52 3.09 -4.04
CA TYR A 256 -5.85 1.81 -3.86
C TYR A 256 -5.57 1.11 -5.19
N GLY A 257 -6.53 1.10 -6.13
CA GLY A 257 -6.29 0.58 -7.49
C GLY A 257 -5.15 1.31 -8.21
N ILE A 258 -5.06 2.64 -8.05
CA ILE A 258 -3.95 3.44 -8.60
C ILE A 258 -2.62 3.07 -7.90
N LEU A 259 -2.63 2.89 -6.58
CA LEU A 259 -1.48 2.45 -5.80
C LEU A 259 -1.00 1.06 -6.23
N LEU A 260 -1.90 0.12 -6.53
CA LEU A 260 -1.49 -1.17 -7.09
C LEU A 260 -0.81 -0.99 -8.45
N TRP A 261 -1.32 -0.09 -9.29
CA TRP A 261 -0.64 0.23 -10.54
C TRP A 261 0.79 0.77 -10.30
N GLU A 262 0.99 1.62 -9.29
CA GLU A 262 2.34 2.07 -8.88
C GLU A 262 3.22 0.89 -8.42
N ILE A 263 2.71 0.00 -7.57
CA ILE A 263 3.44 -1.19 -7.07
C ILE A 263 3.90 -2.07 -8.24
N PHE A 264 2.99 -2.46 -9.12
CA PHE A 264 3.26 -3.40 -10.20
C PHE A 264 3.91 -2.76 -11.45
N SER A 265 4.08 -1.44 -11.46
CA SER A 265 4.96 -0.73 -12.39
C SER A 265 6.32 -0.36 -11.77
N LEU A 266 6.59 -0.86 -10.56
CA LEU A 266 7.82 -0.60 -9.78
C LEU A 266 8.07 0.90 -9.58
N GLY A 267 7.03 1.62 -9.12
CA GLY A 267 7.06 3.05 -8.84
C GLY A 267 6.79 3.94 -10.06
N GLY A 268 6.17 3.41 -11.12
CA GLY A 268 5.80 4.20 -12.28
C GLY A 268 4.84 5.33 -11.93
N THR A 269 4.95 6.47 -12.62
CA THR A 269 3.97 7.56 -12.49
C THR A 269 2.65 7.17 -13.15
N PRO A 270 1.50 7.21 -12.44
CA PRO A 270 0.20 6.90 -13.03
C PRO A 270 -0.10 7.75 -14.26
N TYR A 271 -0.82 7.17 -15.22
CA TYR A 271 -1.15 7.76 -16.52
C TYR A 271 0.12 8.28 -17.21
N PRO A 272 1.07 7.38 -17.56
CA PRO A 272 2.36 7.78 -18.10
C PRO A 272 2.19 8.60 -19.38
N GLY A 273 2.93 9.71 -19.48
CA GLY A 273 2.84 10.65 -20.61
C GLY A 273 1.58 11.51 -20.66
N MET A 274 0.66 11.39 -19.69
CA MET A 274 -0.56 12.19 -19.63
C MET A 274 -0.44 13.31 -18.59
N MET A 275 -0.53 14.55 -19.08
CA MET A 275 -0.67 15.75 -18.26
C MET A 275 -2.08 15.83 -17.67
N VAL A 276 -2.24 16.46 -16.51
CA VAL A 276 -3.56 16.72 -15.93
C VAL A 276 -4.08 18.05 -16.48
N ASP A 277 -4.88 17.95 -17.53
CA ASP A 277 -5.53 19.07 -18.22
C ASP A 277 -7.01 18.73 -18.55
N SER A 278 -7.68 19.57 -19.33
CA SER A 278 -9.05 19.31 -19.78
C SER A 278 -9.21 17.97 -20.51
N THR A 279 -8.19 17.52 -21.25
CA THR A 279 -8.19 16.22 -21.94
C THR A 279 -8.15 15.07 -20.95
N PHE A 280 -7.35 15.18 -19.89
CA PHE A 280 -7.32 14.19 -18.81
C PHE A 280 -8.71 14.04 -18.16
N TYR A 281 -9.34 15.13 -17.77
CA TYR A 281 -10.66 15.09 -17.14
C TYR A 281 -11.72 14.45 -18.06
N ASN A 282 -11.70 14.79 -19.35
CA ASN A 282 -12.60 14.20 -20.34
C ASN A 282 -12.38 12.68 -20.49
N LYS A 283 -11.12 12.22 -20.51
CA LYS A 283 -10.78 10.79 -20.58
C LYS A 283 -11.28 10.02 -19.37
N ILE A 284 -11.06 10.53 -18.15
CA ILE A 284 -11.54 9.88 -16.93
C ILE A 284 -13.07 9.78 -16.95
N LYS A 285 -13.75 10.87 -17.34
CA LYS A 285 -15.22 10.92 -17.46
C LYS A 285 -15.77 9.97 -18.54
N SER A 286 -15.05 9.79 -19.64
CA SER A 286 -15.43 8.88 -20.72
C SER A 286 -15.08 7.40 -20.45
N GLY A 287 -14.59 7.07 -19.24
CA GLY A 287 -14.31 5.69 -18.86
C GLY A 287 -12.90 5.19 -19.19
N TYR A 288 -11.97 6.06 -19.58
CA TYR A 288 -10.57 5.66 -19.79
C TYR A 288 -9.97 5.12 -18.48
N ARG A 289 -9.23 4.01 -18.57
CA ARG A 289 -8.43 3.41 -17.48
C ARG A 289 -7.04 3.05 -17.99
N MET A 290 -6.06 3.02 -17.09
CA MET A 290 -4.70 2.60 -17.45
C MET A 290 -4.67 1.13 -17.87
N ALA A 291 -3.78 0.80 -18.81
CA ALA A 291 -3.50 -0.57 -19.16
C ALA A 291 -2.76 -1.31 -18.03
N LYS A 292 -2.76 -2.65 -18.11
CA LYS A 292 -2.05 -3.53 -17.17
C LYS A 292 -0.56 -3.16 -17.10
N PRO A 293 0.02 -2.92 -15.91
CA PRO A 293 1.46 -2.68 -15.79
C PRO A 293 2.26 -3.97 -15.99
N ASP A 294 3.55 -3.82 -16.31
CA ASP A 294 4.40 -4.90 -16.81
C ASP A 294 4.46 -6.11 -15.86
N HIS A 295 4.55 -5.87 -14.55
CA HIS A 295 4.75 -6.92 -13.55
C HIS A 295 3.45 -7.42 -12.90
N ALA A 296 2.28 -6.88 -13.27
CA ALA A 296 1.00 -7.37 -12.75
C ALA A 296 0.59 -8.69 -13.44
N THR A 297 0.08 -9.63 -12.64
CA THR A 297 -0.67 -10.77 -13.15
C THR A 297 -2.05 -10.31 -13.65
N ASN A 298 -2.78 -11.19 -14.34
CA ASN A 298 -4.12 -10.85 -14.83
C ASN A 298 -5.09 -10.66 -13.66
N GLU A 299 -4.97 -11.48 -12.62
CA GLU A 299 -5.81 -11.45 -11.41
C GLU A 299 -5.62 -10.13 -10.66
N VAL A 300 -4.37 -9.69 -10.51
CA VAL A 300 -4.06 -8.39 -9.90
C VAL A 300 -4.66 -7.25 -10.73
N TYR A 301 -4.56 -7.32 -12.06
CA TYR A 301 -5.13 -6.29 -12.92
C TYR A 301 -6.66 -6.25 -12.87
N GLU A 302 -7.32 -7.40 -12.78
CA GLU A 302 -8.77 -7.47 -12.56
C GLU A 302 -9.18 -6.78 -11.24
N ILE A 303 -8.37 -6.90 -10.18
CA ILE A 303 -8.58 -6.16 -8.94
C ILE A 303 -8.48 -4.65 -9.18
N MET A 304 -7.45 -4.18 -9.93
CA MET A 304 -7.33 -2.75 -10.28
C MET A 304 -8.57 -2.25 -11.03
N VAL A 305 -9.04 -3.01 -12.03
CA VAL A 305 -10.22 -2.65 -12.83
C VAL A 305 -11.49 -2.60 -11.96
N LYS A 306 -11.67 -3.54 -11.03
CA LYS A 306 -12.79 -3.52 -10.06
C LYS A 306 -12.73 -2.28 -9.16
N CYS A 307 -11.54 -1.89 -8.71
CA CYS A 307 -11.35 -0.67 -7.91
C CYS A 307 -11.72 0.60 -8.71
N TRP A 308 -11.54 0.60 -10.03
CA TRP A 308 -11.82 1.75 -10.89
C TRP A 308 -13.23 1.74 -11.52
N ASN A 309 -14.18 1.05 -10.89
CA ASN A 309 -15.58 1.15 -11.31
C ASN A 309 -16.07 2.61 -11.17
N SER A 310 -16.76 3.10 -12.21
CA SER A 310 -17.30 4.46 -12.21
C SER A 310 -18.38 4.65 -11.15
N GLU A 311 -19.13 3.60 -10.84
CA GLU A 311 -20.13 3.56 -9.76
C GLU A 311 -19.43 3.17 -8.43
N PRO A 312 -19.32 4.08 -7.44
CA PRO A 312 -18.58 3.82 -6.21
C PRO A 312 -19.02 2.55 -5.47
N GLU A 313 -20.32 2.29 -5.42
CA GLU A 313 -20.94 1.15 -4.74
C GLU A 313 -20.67 -0.21 -5.41
N LYS A 314 -20.19 -0.21 -6.66
CA LYS A 314 -19.75 -1.42 -7.36
C LYS A 314 -18.26 -1.73 -7.13
N ARG A 315 -17.54 -0.85 -6.44
CA ARG A 315 -16.15 -1.10 -6.03
C ARG A 315 -16.14 -2.07 -4.84
N PRO A 316 -15.17 -2.99 -4.76
CA PRO A 316 -15.06 -3.91 -3.63
C PRO A 316 -14.71 -3.16 -2.34
N SER A 317 -15.13 -3.69 -1.19
CA SER A 317 -14.68 -3.17 0.10
C SER A 317 -13.24 -3.61 0.40
N PHE A 318 -12.53 -2.88 1.25
CA PHE A 318 -11.17 -3.27 1.69
C PHE A 318 -11.12 -4.61 2.43
N TYR A 319 -12.22 -5.06 3.04
CA TYR A 319 -12.30 -6.40 3.62
C TYR A 319 -12.33 -7.51 2.55
N HIS A 320 -12.86 -7.21 1.36
CA HIS A 320 -12.94 -8.16 0.25
C HIS A 320 -11.70 -8.15 -0.65
N LEU A 321 -10.97 -7.02 -0.68
CA LEU A 321 -9.71 -6.82 -1.40
C LEU A 321 -8.55 -7.52 -0.68
#